data_AF-A0A2M9EF05-F1
#
_entry.id   AF-A0A2M9EF05-F1
#
_cell.length_a   1.000
_cell.length_b   1.000
_cell.length_c   1.000
_cell.angle_alpha   90.00
_cell.angle_beta   90.00
_cell.angle_gamma   90.00
#
_symmetry.space_group_name_H-M   'P 1'
#
loop_
_entity.id
_entity.type
_entity.pdbx_description
1 polymer ?
#
loop_
_entity_poly.entity_id
_entity_poly.type
_entity_poly.pdbx_seq_one_letter_code
_entity_poly.pdbx_strand_id
1 'polypeptide(L)' 'MNVIPFPSAQARSVMAAVKARAKAMHTQPSDCQEAIRQAMHAMASGHSPARAVSIAWRHLKAA' A
#
# COMPACT_ATOMS: atom_id res chain seq x y z
N MET A 1 17.96 -21.68 -4.15
CA MET A 1 17.38 -20.33 -3.89
C MET A 1 15.88 -20.44 -4.04
N ASN A 2 15.14 -20.54 -2.94
CA ASN A 2 13.69 -20.67 -2.98
C ASN A 2 13.12 -19.24 -3.12
N VAL A 3 12.81 -18.83 -4.36
CA VAL A 3 12.06 -17.60 -4.61
C VAL A 3 10.65 -17.86 -4.10
N ILE A 4 10.37 -17.54 -2.85
CA ILE A 4 8.99 -17.51 -2.35
C ILE A 4 8.29 -16.45 -3.19
N PRO A 5 7.32 -16.78 -4.08
CA PRO A 5 6.61 -15.76 -4.81
C PRO A 5 5.92 -14.88 -3.78
N PHE A 6 6.44 -13.67 -3.61
CA PHE A 6 5.80 -12.61 -2.82
C PHE A 6 4.31 -12.62 -3.17
N PRO A 7 3.36 -12.66 -2.23
CA PRO A 7 1.95 -12.95 -2.52
C PRO A 7 1.38 -11.87 -3.43
N SER A 8 1.48 -12.08 -4.74
CA SER A 8 1.37 -11.01 -5.72
C SER A 8 -0.08 -10.56 -5.87
N ALA A 9 -1.03 -11.40 -5.46
CA ALA A 9 -2.45 -11.06 -5.36
C ALA A 9 -2.74 -10.08 -4.21
N GLN A 10 -2.12 -10.27 -3.04
CA GLN A 10 -2.31 -9.38 -1.90
C GLN A 10 -1.65 -8.02 -2.17
N ALA A 11 -0.42 -8.00 -2.68
CA ALA A 11 0.26 -6.76 -3.05
C ALA A 11 -0.55 -5.96 -4.10
N ARG A 12 -1.07 -6.63 -5.14
CA ARG A 12 -1.97 -5.99 -6.13
C ARG A 12 -3.25 -5.45 -5.51
N SER A 13 -3.86 -6.20 -4.58
CA SER A 13 -5.08 -5.76 -3.89
C SER A 13 -4.84 -4.53 -3.02
N VAL A 14 -3.72 -4.50 -2.30
CA VAL A 14 -3.29 -3.36 -1.48
C VAL A 14 -3.01 -2.13 -2.35
N MET A 15 -2.26 -2.29 -3.44
CA MET A 15 -2.01 -1.20 -4.39
C MET A 15 -3.30 -0.64 -4.99
N ALA A 16 -4.24 -1.50 -5.39
CA ALA A 16 -5.53 -1.08 -5.91
C ALA A 16 -6.36 -0.32 -4.85
N ALA A 17 -6.39 -0.79 -3.60
CA ALA A 17 -7.09 -0.14 -2.50
C ALA A 17 -6.51 1.25 -2.17
N VAL A 18 -5.17 1.38 -2.15
CA VAL A 18 -4.50 2.66 -1.91
C VAL A 18 -4.78 3.62 -3.07
N LYS A 19 -4.71 3.16 -4.33
CA LYS A 19 -5.00 3.98 -5.51
C LYS A 19 -6.44 4.45 -5.59
N ALA A 20 -7.41 3.59 -5.25
CA ALA A 20 -8.82 3.97 -5.18
C ALA A 20 -9.05 5.07 -4.13
N ARG A 21 -8.38 4.95 -2.98
CA ARG A 21 -8.49 5.95 -1.91
C ARG A 21 -7.81 7.27 -2.27
N ALA A 22 -6.59 7.23 -2.82
CA ALA A 22 -5.89 8.43 -3.28
C ALA A 22 -6.69 9.18 -4.35
N LYS A 23 -7.35 8.45 -5.26
CA LYS A 23 -8.27 9.03 -6.24
C LYS A 23 -9.47 9.71 -5.58
N ALA A 24 -10.08 9.06 -4.57
CA ALA A 24 -11.21 9.63 -3.83
C ALA A 24 -10.84 10.88 -3.01
N MET A 25 -9.57 11.00 -2.61
CA MET A 25 -9.05 12.11 -1.81
C MET A 25 -8.37 13.20 -2.66
N HIS A 26 -8.41 13.10 -4.00
CA HIS A 26 -7.69 14.00 -4.91
C HIS A 26 -6.21 14.16 -4.54
N THR A 27 -5.60 13.12 -3.98
CA THR A 27 -4.21 13.17 -3.50
C THR A 27 -3.25 13.22 -4.66
N GLN A 28 -2.12 13.91 -4.48
CA GLN A 28 -1.08 13.98 -5.49
C GLN A 28 -0.54 12.58 -5.84
N PRO A 29 -0.13 12.36 -7.10
CA PRO A 29 0.41 11.08 -7.54
C PRO A 29 1.68 10.68 -6.77
N SER A 30 2.48 11.65 -6.32
CA SER A 30 3.65 11.44 -5.46
C SER A 30 3.29 10.83 -4.11
N ASP A 31 2.28 11.38 -3.42
CA ASP A 31 1.80 10.86 -2.14
C ASP A 31 1.14 9.49 -2.29
N CYS A 32 0.45 9.25 -3.41
CA CYS A 32 -0.08 7.92 -3.73
C CYS A 32 1.03 6.89 -3.90
N GLN A 33 2.12 7.24 -4.58
CA GLN A 33 3.29 6.35 -4.72
C GLN A 33 3.97 6.10 -3.37
N GLU A 34 4.13 7.14 -2.56
CA GLU A 34 4.75 7.05 -1.24
C GLU A 34 3.91 6.18 -0.28
N ALA A 35 2.58 6.31 -0.31
CA ALA A 35 1.65 5.48 0.43
C ALA A 35 1.67 4.01 -0.02
N ILE A 36 1.76 3.75 -1.33
CA ILE A 36 1.91 2.38 -1.87
C ILE A 36 3.23 1.77 -1.36
N ARG A 37 4.32 2.54 -1.40
CA ARG A 37 5.63 2.09 -0.92
C ARG A 37 5.63 1.76 0.57
N GLN A 38 4.98 2.59 1.39
CA GLN A 38 4.77 2.33 2.82
C GLN A 38 3.98 1.04 3.07
N ALA A 39 2.91 0.80 2.32
CA ALA A 39 2.13 -0.43 2.43
C ALA A 39 2.94 -1.67 2.04
N MET A 40 3.71 -1.58 0.96
CA MET A 40 4.58 -2.68 0.52
C MET A 40 5.68 -2.98 1.53
N HIS A 41 6.27 -1.95 2.13
CA HIS A 41 7.25 -2.13 3.20
C HIS A 41 6.63 -2.82 4.42
N ALA A 42 5.44 -2.40 4.84
CA ALA A 42 4.73 -3.03 5.95
C ALA A 42 4.44 -4.52 5.66
N MET A 43 4.03 -4.86 4.44
CA MET A 43 3.85 -6.26 4.05
C MET A 43 5.17 -7.05 4.06
N ALA A 44 6.27 -6.46 3.61
CA ALA A 44 7.59 -7.08 3.66
C ALA A 44 8.06 -7.32 5.11
N SER A 45 7.67 -6.46 6.06
CA SER A 45 7.90 -6.63 7.50
C SER A 45 7.00 -7.69 8.15
N GLY A 46 6.15 -8.40 7.39
CA GLY A 46 5.26 -9.44 7.91
C GLY A 46 3.91 -8.91 8.42
N HIS A 47 3.56 -7.65 8.15
CA HIS A 47 2.23 -7.15 8.50
C HIS A 47 1.16 -7.68 7.54
N SER A 48 -0.05 -7.88 8.06
CA SER A 48 -1.21 -8.26 7.27
C SER A 48 -1.60 -7.16 6.26
N PRO A 49 -2.19 -7.50 5.11
CA PRO A 49 -2.60 -6.54 4.08
C PRO A 49 -3.49 -5.40 4.60
N ALA A 50 -4.41 -5.70 5.52
CA ALA A 50 -5.27 -4.69 6.13
C ALA A 50 -4.47 -3.64 6.93
N ARG A 51 -3.41 -4.07 7.62
CA ARG A 51 -2.52 -3.18 8.39
C ARG A 51 -1.69 -2.30 7.44
N ALA A 52 -1.19 -2.89 6.35
CA ALA A 52 -0.46 -2.17 5.31
C ALA A 52 -1.31 -1.08 4.64
N VAL A 53 -2.55 -1.40 4.28
CA VAL A 53 -3.52 -0.42 3.74
C VAL A 53 -3.82 0.68 4.75
N SER A 54 -4.01 0.33 6.03
CA SER A 54 -4.23 1.31 7.10
C SER A 54 -3.04 2.26 7.31
N ILE A 55 -1.80 1.78 7.14
CA ILE A 55 -0.59 2.61 7.18
C ILE A 55 -0.58 3.58 5.98
N ALA A 56 -0.82 3.08 4.78
CA ALA A 56 -0.92 3.91 3.58
C ALA A 56 -2.01 4.98 3.69
N TRP A 57 -3.18 4.63 4.25
CA TRP A 57 -4.28 5.59 4.44
C TRP A 57 -3.97 6.66 5.48
N ARG A 58 -3.23 6.32 6.55
CA ARG A 58 -2.75 7.31 7.51
C ARG A 58 -1.80 8.29 6.85
N HIS A 59 -0.95 7.80 5.95
CA HIS A 59 -0.05 8.64 5.18
C HIS A 59 -0.81 9.60 4.26
N LEU A 60 -1.81 9.09 3.51
CA LEU A 60 -2.68 9.91 2.64
C LEU A 60 -3.59 10.91 3.39
N LYS A 61 -3.77 10.77 4.71
CA LYS A 61 -4.55 11.71 5.54
C LYS A 61 -3.66 12.77 6.21
N ALA A 62 -2.35 12.51 6.31
CA ALA A 62 -1.38 13.40 6.94
C ALA A 62 -0.71 14.37 5.95
N ALA A 63 -0.79 14.07 4.64
CA ALA A 63 -0.45 14.96 3.54
C ALA A 63 -1.67 15.80 3.14
#